data_AF-A0A3P8J0E7-F1
#
_entry.id   AF-A0A3P8J0E7-F1
#
_cell.length_a   1.000
_cell.length_b   1.000
_cell.length_c   1.000
_cell.angle_alpha   90.00
_cell.angle_beta   90.00
_cell.angle_gamma   90.00
#
_symmetry.space_group_name_H-M   'P 1'
#
loop_
_entity.id
_entity.type
_entity.pdbx_description
1 polymer ?
#
loop_
_entity_poly.entity_id
_entity_poly.type
_entity_poly.pdbx_seq_one_letter_code
_entity_poly.pdbx_strand_id
1 'polypeptide(L)' 'MVPIRLTAENGAKAALLGEFNLEYTLTCHECFGEGGDDCSGEGAWINTIPIDWTTIKEIWAKGVEYFTAAPQEVK' A
#
# COMPACT_ATOMS: atom_id res chain seq x y z
N MET A 1 6.13 -18.12 -13.11
CA MET A 1 5.38 -18.69 -11.97
C MET A 1 5.61 -17.78 -10.78
N VAL A 2 4.56 -17.37 -10.06
CA VAL A 2 4.68 -16.48 -8.90
C VAL A 2 4.97 -17.28 -7.61
N PRO A 3 5.78 -16.78 -6.67
CA PRO A 3 6.14 -17.53 -5.48
C PRO A 3 5.01 -17.54 -4.45
N ILE A 4 4.83 -18.68 -3.76
CA ILE A 4 3.85 -18.83 -2.67
C ILE A 4 4.21 -17.91 -1.48
N ARG A 5 5.51 -17.74 -1.19
CA ARG A 5 6.03 -16.86 -0.13
C ARG A 5 6.93 -15.79 -0.73
N LEU A 6 6.75 -14.54 -0.31
CA LEU A 6 7.60 -13.44 -0.74
C LEU A 6 8.84 -13.37 0.17
N THR A 7 10.03 -13.39 -0.42
CA THR A 7 11.29 -13.23 0.32
C THR A 7 12.23 -12.29 -0.44
N ALA A 8 13.37 -11.94 0.17
CA ALA A 8 14.37 -11.16 -0.54
C ALA A 8 15.14 -12.04 -1.55
N GLU A 9 15.42 -13.29 -1.17
CA GLU A 9 16.21 -14.26 -1.92
C GLU A 9 15.53 -14.69 -3.23
N ASN A 10 14.20 -14.68 -3.27
CA ASN A 10 13.44 -14.95 -4.50
C ASN A 10 13.15 -13.69 -5.33
N GLY A 11 13.75 -12.56 -4.99
CA GLY A 11 13.62 -11.29 -5.72
C GLY A 11 12.33 -10.51 -5.46
N ALA A 12 11.37 -11.06 -4.69
CA ALA A 12 10.09 -10.40 -4.47
C ALA A 12 10.22 -9.05 -3.76
N LYS A 13 11.15 -8.91 -2.83
CA LYS A 13 11.36 -7.64 -2.13
C LYS A 13 11.80 -6.52 -3.08
N ALA A 14 12.71 -6.81 -4.00
CA ALA A 14 13.17 -5.84 -4.99
C ALA A 14 12.07 -5.49 -6.01
N ALA A 15 11.19 -6.45 -6.32
CA ALA A 15 10.11 -6.25 -7.28
C ALA A 15 8.89 -5.50 -6.73
N LEU A 16 8.66 -5.49 -5.40
CA LEU A 16 7.40 -5.01 -4.80
C LEU A 16 7.58 -3.83 -3.83
N LEU A 17 8.76 -3.65 -3.24
CA LEU A 17 8.98 -2.55 -2.30
C LEU A 17 9.05 -1.23 -3.06
N GLY A 18 8.15 -0.30 -2.73
CA GLY A 18 8.02 1.01 -3.39
C GLY A 18 6.91 1.06 -4.45
N GLU A 19 6.41 -0.09 -4.90
CA GLU A 19 5.33 -0.16 -5.90
C GLU A 19 3.95 0.16 -5.30
N PHE A 20 3.77 -0.13 -4.01
CA PHE A 20 2.52 0.11 -3.30
C PHE A 20 2.64 1.33 -2.41
N ASN A 21 1.69 2.24 -2.56
CA ASN A 21 1.57 3.40 -1.70
C ASN A 21 0.13 3.59 -1.25
N LEU A 22 -0.06 4.11 -0.04
CA LEU A 22 -1.34 4.58 0.46
C LEU A 22 -1.42 6.09 0.33
N GLU A 23 -2.44 6.56 -0.37
CA GLU A 23 -2.78 7.97 -0.43
C GLU A 23 -3.71 8.34 0.74
N TYR A 24 -3.44 9.45 1.39
CA TYR A 24 -4.30 10.00 2.44
C TYR A 24 -4.23 11.52 2.46
N THR A 25 -5.33 12.13 2.90
CA THR A 25 -5.41 13.58 3.07
C THR A 25 -4.91 13.97 4.45
N LEU A 26 -3.96 14.90 4.51
CA LEU A 26 -3.52 15.52 5.76
C LEU A 26 -4.09 16.93 5.86
N THR A 27 -4.87 17.18 6.90
CA THR A 27 -5.38 18.52 7.21
C THR A 27 -4.25 19.42 7.71
N CYS A 28 -4.19 20.65 7.23
CA CYS A 28 -3.26 21.66 7.71
C CYS A 28 -3.55 21.96 9.18
N HIS A 29 -2.53 21.82 10.03
CA HIS A 29 -2.65 22.08 11.46
C HIS A 29 -2.80 23.58 11.76
N GLU A 30 -2.15 24.44 10.97
CA GLU A 30 -2.12 25.89 11.23
C GLU A 30 -3.48 26.55 11.01
N CYS A 31 -4.20 26.18 9.94
CA CYS A 31 -5.52 26.72 9.63
C CYS A 31 -6.67 25.77 9.96
N PHE A 32 -6.38 24.60 10.55
CA PHE A 32 -7.36 23.56 10.88
C PHE A 32 -8.31 23.19 9.73
N GLY A 33 -7.85 23.29 8.48
CA GLY A 33 -8.67 22.99 7.29
C GLY A 33 -9.42 24.16 6.67
N GLU A 34 -9.37 25.37 7.24
CA GLU A 34 -10.10 26.52 6.67
C GLU A 34 -9.40 27.17 5.45
N GLY A 35 -8.13 26.82 5.21
CA GLY A 35 -7.28 27.47 4.22
C GLY A 35 -6.55 28.69 4.81
N GLY A 36 -5.27 28.81 4.50
CA GLY A 36 -4.41 29.90 4.95
C GLY A 36 -3.06 29.88 4.22
N ASP A 37 -2.21 30.85 4.54
CA ASP A 37 -0.94 31.04 3.82
C ASP A 37 -0.02 29.81 3.89
N ASP A 38 0.01 29.10 5.02
CA ASP A 38 0.88 27.92 5.23
C ASP A 38 0.51 26.70 4.37
N CYS A 39 -0.71 26.65 3.85
CA CYS A 39 -1.19 25.56 2.97
C CYS A 39 -1.63 26.07 1.59
N SER A 40 -1.15 27.25 1.17
CA SER A 40 -1.53 27.86 -0.11
C SER A 40 -3.05 28.01 -0.30
N GLY A 41 -3.78 28.18 0.80
CA GLY A 41 -5.24 28.32 0.81
C GLY A 41 -6.05 27.01 0.68
N GLU A 42 -5.42 25.84 0.54
CA GLU A 42 -6.17 24.58 0.33
C GLU A 42 -6.74 23.97 1.61
N GLY A 43 -6.14 24.26 2.77
CA GLY A 43 -6.54 23.72 4.07
C GLY A 43 -6.13 22.26 4.32
N ALA A 44 -5.74 21.53 3.27
CA ALA A 44 -5.23 20.17 3.36
C ALA A 44 -4.34 19.85 2.15
N TRP A 45 -3.62 18.74 2.19
CA TRP A 45 -2.91 18.20 1.04
C TRP A 45 -2.97 16.68 1.01
N ILE A 46 -2.74 16.14 -0.18
CA ILE A 46 -2.61 14.70 -0.39
C ILE A 46 -1.17 14.29 -0.06
N ASN A 47 -1.04 13.25 0.75
CA ASN A 47 0.23 12.61 1.07
C ASN A 47 0.20 11.14 0.66
N THR A 48 1.37 10.59 0.41
CA THR A 48 1.56 9.24 -0.10
C THR A 48 2.62 8.56 0.75
N ILE A 49 2.24 7.47 1.44
CA ILE A 49 3.19 6.66 2.22
C ILE A 49 3.41 5.31 1.55
N PRO A 50 4.66 4.83 1.43
CA PRO A 50 4.94 3.51 0.91
C PRO A 50 4.42 2.45 1.87
N ILE A 51 3.79 1.40 1.33
CA ILE A 51 3.41 0.24 2.13
C ILE A 51 4.67 -0.53 2.50
N ASP A 52 4.83 -0.85 3.78
CA ASP A 52 6.01 -1.54 4.25
C ASP A 52 6.03 -3.02 3.83
N TRP A 53 7.25 -3.58 3.84
CA TRP A 53 7.49 -4.95 3.41
C TRP A 53 6.70 -6.00 4.20
N THR A 54 6.38 -5.74 5.47
CA THR A 54 5.64 -6.69 6.31
C THR A 54 4.19 -6.76 5.87
N THR A 55 3.53 -5.62 5.70
CA THR A 55 2.14 -5.55 5.21
C THR A 55 1.99 -6.15 3.82
N ILE A 56 2.93 -5.91 2.90
CA ILE A 56 2.92 -6.55 1.56
C ILE A 56 2.92 -8.08 1.67
N LYS A 57 3.75 -8.66 2.55
CA LYS A 57 3.79 -10.12 2.77
C LYS A 57 2.49 -10.67 3.33
N GLU A 58 1.87 -9.95 4.27
CA GLU A 58 0.63 -10.37 4.91
C GLU A 58 -0.54 -10.39 3.93
N ILE A 59 -0.68 -9.34 3.12
CA ILE A 59 -1.68 -9.26 2.05
C ILE A 59 -1.47 -10.41 1.04
N TRP A 60 -0.22 -10.62 0.61
CA TRP A 60 0.10 -11.70 -0.31
C TRP A 60 -0.26 -13.09 0.26
N ALA A 61 0.12 -13.35 1.50
CA ALA A 61 -0.18 -14.61 2.17
C ALA A 61 -1.70 -14.87 2.24
N LYS A 62 -2.49 -13.82 2.53
CA LYS A 62 -3.95 -13.91 2.52
C LYS A 62 -4.52 -14.18 1.13
N GLY A 63 -3.98 -13.55 0.09
CA GLY A 63 -4.36 -13.84 -1.29
C GLY A 63 -4.07 -15.30 -1.65
N VAL A 64 -2.86 -15.77 -1.38
CA VAL A 64 -2.46 -17.17 -1.64
C VAL A 64 -3.35 -18.15 -0.88
N GLU A 65 -3.61 -17.93 0.42
CA GLU A 65 -4.51 -18.76 1.23
C GLU A 65 -5.90 -18.87 0.58
N TYR A 66 -6.50 -17.75 0.18
CA TYR A 66 -7.81 -17.72 -0.44
C TYR A 66 -7.84 -18.46 -1.79
N PHE A 67 -6.91 -18.14 -2.68
CA PHE A 67 -6.91 -18.68 -4.05
C PHE A 67 -6.41 -20.13 -4.15
N THR A 68 -5.68 -20.62 -3.14
CA THR A 68 -5.30 -22.04 -3.06
C THR A 68 -6.36 -22.91 -2.40
N ALA A 69 -7.21 -22.33 -1.54
CA ALA A 69 -8.33 -23.02 -0.90
C ALA A 69 -9.61 -23.05 -1.76
N ALA A 70 -9.79 -22.11 -2.68
CA ALA A 70 -10.93 -22.11 -3.60
C ALA A 70 -10.84 -23.29 -4.59
N PRO A 71 -11.91 -24.08 -4.80
CA PRO A 71 -11.95 -25.03 -5.91
C PRO A 71 -11.71 -24.25 -7.20
N GLN A 72 -10.63 -24.57 -7.92
CA GLN A 72 -10.40 -24.02 -9.24
C GLN A 72 -11.56 -24.50 -10.11
N GLU A 73 -12.52 -23.62 -10.44
CA GLU A 73 -13.50 -23.92 -11.48
C GLU A 73 -12.71 -24.07 -12.79
N VAL A 74 -12.45 -25.32 -13.14
CA VAL A 74 -11.90 -25.72 -14.43
C VAL A 74 -12.95 -25.34 -15.46
N LYS A 75 -12.67 -24.30 -16.25
CA LYS A 75 -13.45 -23.94 -17.41
C LYS A 75 -12.87 -24.59 -18.66
#